data_AF-A0A2G2VG75-F1
#
_entry.id   AF-A0A2G2VG75-F1
#
_cell.length_a   1.000
_cell.length_b   1.000
_cell.length_c   1.000
_cell.angle_alpha   90.00
_cell.angle_beta   90.00
_cell.angle_gamma   90.00
#
_symmetry.space_group_name_H-M   'P 1'
#
loop_
_entity.id
_entity.type
_entity.pdbx_description
1 polymer ?
#
loop_
_entity_poly.entity_id
_entity_poly.type
_entity_poly.pdbx_seq_one_letter_code
_entity_poly.pdbx_strand_id
1 'polypeptide(L)'
;MMSCSFSFISCIVLVLAFSAISPEAEARAFFVFGDSLVDNGNNNYLVTSARADSPPYGIDYPTHRVTGRFSNGLNMPDIISEQLGMEPTLPYLAPELTGERLLVGANFASAAVGILNDKGIQFVGEV
;
A
#
# COMPACT_ATOMS: atom_id res chain seq x y z
N MET A 1 -16.07 25.76 -47.70
CA MET A 1 -14.77 25.33 -47.14
C MET A 1 -14.64 25.65 -45.64
N MET A 2 -14.96 26.87 -45.17
CA MET A 2 -14.93 27.22 -43.74
C MET A 2 -15.82 26.34 -42.83
N SER A 3 -17.03 25.97 -43.24
CA SER A 3 -17.94 25.15 -42.41
C SER A 3 -17.44 23.71 -42.17
N CYS A 4 -16.72 23.12 -43.13
CA CYS A 4 -16.07 21.81 -42.92
C CYS A 4 -14.93 21.91 -41.90
N SER A 5 -14.18 23.02 -41.91
CA SER A 5 -13.10 23.26 -40.96
C SER A 5 -13.61 23.36 -39.51
N PHE A 6 -14.73 24.06 -39.28
CA PHE A 6 -15.35 24.16 -37.96
C PHE A 6 -15.88 22.81 -37.47
N SER A 7 -16.48 22.01 -38.36
CA SER A 7 -16.92 20.66 -38.04
C SER A 7 -15.75 19.76 -37.63
N PHE A 8 -14.63 19.83 -38.36
CA PHE A 8 -13.43 19.03 -38.06
C PHE A 8 -12.79 19.40 -36.72
N ILE A 9 -12.69 20.69 -36.41
CA ILE A 9 -12.17 21.18 -35.12
C ILE A 9 -13.09 20.75 -33.98
N SER A 10 -14.42 20.87 -34.17
CA SER A 10 -15.41 20.40 -33.18
C SER A 10 -15.26 18.91 -32.89
N CYS A 11 -15.10 18.07 -33.93
CA CYS A 11 -14.86 16.64 -33.76
C CYS A 11 -13.57 16.35 -33.00
N ILE A 12 -12.47 17.06 -33.29
CA ILE A 12 -11.20 16.89 -32.56
C ILE A 12 -11.38 17.26 -31.09
N VAL A 13 -12.02 18.39 -30.79
CA VAL A 13 -12.30 18.80 -29.40
C VAL A 13 -13.16 17.77 -28.68
N LEU A 14 -14.17 17.22 -29.36
CA LEU A 14 -15.03 16.19 -28.79
C LEU A 14 -14.24 14.91 -28.49
N VAL A 15 -13.40 14.45 -29.42
CA VAL A 15 -12.56 13.25 -29.24
C VAL A 15 -11.55 13.43 -28.10
N LEU A 16 -10.94 14.60 -27.99
CA LEU A 16 -10.03 14.92 -26.89
C LEU A 16 -10.77 14.97 -25.54
N ALA A 17 -11.97 15.54 -25.51
CA ALA A 17 -12.80 15.58 -24.30
C ALA A 17 -13.21 14.18 -23.84
N PHE A 18 -13.62 13.30 -24.76
CA PHE A 18 -13.94 11.90 -24.44
C PHE A 18 -12.71 11.08 -24.02
N SER A 19 -11.54 11.37 -24.58
CA SER A 19 -10.29 10.71 -24.20
C SER A 19 -9.78 11.12 -22.81
N ALA A 20 -10.26 12.25 -22.28
CA ALA A 20 -9.96 12.70 -20.93
C ALA A 20 -10.85 12.06 -19.86
N ILE A 21 -11.92 11.34 -20.26
CA ILE A 21 -12.79 10.62 -19.33
C ILE A 21 -12.17 9.24 -19.08
N SER A 22 -11.29 9.16 -18.08
CA SER A 22 -10.88 7.88 -17.53
C SER A 22 -11.99 7.34 -16.61
N PRO A 23 -12.41 6.07 -16.73
CA PRO A 23 -13.26 5.47 -15.71
C PRO A 23 -12.51 5.54 -14.37
N GLU A 24 -13.09 6.22 -13.40
CA GLU A 24 -12.61 6.23 -12.03
C GLU A 24 -12.71 4.79 -11.52
N ALA A 25 -11.57 4.20 -11.16
CA ALA A 25 -11.56 2.86 -10.58
C ALA A 25 -12.49 2.89 -9.36
N GLU A 26 -13.47 1.97 -9.31
CA GLU A 26 -14.40 1.86 -8.19
C GLU A 26 -13.58 1.82 -6.89
N ALA A 27 -13.72 2.86 -6.05
CA ALA A 27 -12.85 3.05 -4.90
C ALA A 27 -12.97 1.85 -3.95
N ARG A 28 -11.95 0.98 -3.97
CA ARG A 28 -11.89 -0.23 -3.15
C ARG A 28 -10.85 -0.03 -2.06
N ALA A 29 -11.30 0.03 -0.81
CA ALA A 29 -10.41 -0.02 0.33
C ALA A 29 -9.81 -1.42 0.47
N PHE A 30 -8.51 -1.51 0.72
CA PHE A 30 -7.79 -2.76 0.93
C PHE A 30 -7.33 -2.88 2.38
N PHE A 31 -7.87 -3.87 3.09
CA PHE A 31 -7.50 -4.12 4.48
C PHE A 31 -6.76 -5.44 4.60
N VAL A 32 -5.58 -5.40 5.21
CA VAL A 32 -4.67 -6.54 5.32
C VAL A 32 -4.60 -6.98 6.78
N PHE A 33 -4.76 -8.26 7.04
CA PHE A 33 -4.62 -8.87 8.36
C PHE A 33 -3.70 -10.09 8.24
N GLY A 34 -2.85 -10.32 9.23
CA GLY A 34 -1.96 -11.48 9.24
C GLY A 34 -0.74 -11.30 10.13
N ASP A 35 0.34 -11.98 9.76
CA ASP A 35 1.61 -12.02 10.48
C ASP A 35 2.74 -11.33 9.68
N SER A 36 4.00 -11.68 9.98
CA SER A 36 5.20 -11.17 9.30
C SER A 36 5.14 -11.24 7.78
N LEU A 37 4.47 -12.25 7.20
CA LEU A 37 4.46 -12.46 5.74
C LEU A 37 3.73 -11.35 4.99
N VAL A 38 2.84 -10.65 5.68
CA VAL A 38 2.04 -9.57 5.11
C VAL A 38 2.22 -8.25 5.86
N ASP A 39 3.05 -8.20 6.90
CA ASP A 39 3.42 -6.97 7.61
C ASP A 39 4.25 -6.05 6.70
N ASN A 40 3.89 -4.77 6.70
CA ASN A 40 4.56 -3.70 5.97
C ASN A 40 5.26 -2.68 6.88
N GLY A 41 5.36 -2.95 8.19
CA GLY A 41 6.14 -2.16 9.14
C GLY A 41 5.42 -1.81 10.46
N ASN A 42 4.33 -2.47 10.82
CA ASN A 42 3.66 -2.20 12.11
C ASN A 42 4.61 -2.41 13.30
N ASN A 43 5.47 -3.41 13.23
CA ASN A 43 6.39 -3.74 14.32
C ASN A 43 7.44 -2.65 14.61
N ASN A 44 7.67 -1.72 13.68
CA ASN A 44 8.55 -0.57 13.91
C ASN A 44 7.99 0.41 14.94
N TYR A 45 6.68 0.36 15.20
CA TYR A 45 5.97 1.18 16.17
C TYR A 45 5.72 0.46 17.51
N LEU A 46 6.15 -0.80 17.65
CA LEU A 46 5.93 -1.64 18.83
C LEU A 46 7.24 -1.93 19.57
N VAL A 47 7.18 -2.14 20.89
CA VAL A 47 8.33 -2.61 21.67
C VAL A 47 8.47 -4.13 21.49
N THR A 48 9.20 -4.54 20.45
CA THR A 48 9.39 -5.95 20.07
C THR A 48 10.75 -6.14 19.38
N SER A 49 11.31 -7.35 19.48
CA SER A 49 12.49 -7.78 18.72
C SER A 49 12.13 -8.24 17.30
N ALA A 50 10.87 -8.55 17.03
CA ALA A 50 10.40 -8.97 15.72
C ALA A 50 10.27 -7.75 14.80
N ARG A 51 11.38 -7.17 14.35
CA ARG A 51 11.40 -6.02 13.43
C ARG A 51 12.15 -6.35 12.15
N ALA A 52 11.70 -5.73 11.06
CA ALA A 52 12.34 -5.80 9.75
C ALA A 52 12.93 -4.44 9.36
N ASP A 53 13.68 -3.84 10.29
CA ASP A 53 14.29 -2.51 10.20
C ASP A 53 15.82 -2.57 9.96
N SER A 54 16.36 -3.74 9.61
CA SER A 54 17.77 -3.96 9.27
C SER A 54 17.94 -4.72 7.94
N PRO A 55 19.12 -4.68 7.32
CA PRO A 55 19.44 -5.61 6.23
C PRO A 55 19.23 -7.08 6.65
N PRO A 56 18.78 -7.98 5.75
CA PRO A 56 18.59 -7.78 4.31
C PRO A 56 17.20 -7.22 3.93
N TYR A 57 16.40 -6.75 4.87
CA TYR A 57 15.06 -6.27 4.53
C TYR A 57 15.12 -5.01 3.67
N GLY A 58 14.42 -5.02 2.54
CA GLY A 58 14.36 -3.89 1.61
C GLY A 58 15.52 -3.75 0.61
N ILE A 59 16.46 -4.71 0.49
CA ILE A 59 17.55 -4.59 -0.51
C ILE A 59 17.03 -4.54 -1.96
N ASP A 60 15.97 -5.29 -2.24
CA ASP A 60 15.35 -5.43 -3.57
C ASP A 60 14.12 -4.51 -3.72
N TYR A 61 13.79 -3.72 -2.69
CA TYR A 61 12.71 -2.74 -2.76
C TYR A 61 13.16 -1.53 -3.62
N PRO A 62 12.27 -0.84 -4.36
CA PRO A 62 12.66 0.28 -5.22
C PRO A 62 13.52 1.36 -4.55
N THR A 63 13.30 1.62 -3.26
CA THR A 63 14.08 2.60 -2.49
C THR A 63 15.43 2.07 -1.99
N HIS A 64 15.69 0.76 -2.06
CA HIS A 64 16.88 0.08 -1.54
C HIS A 64 17.17 0.40 -0.07
N ARG A 65 16.11 0.59 0.73
CA ARG A 65 16.15 0.95 2.15
C ARG A 65 15.27 -0.03 2.91
N VAL A 66 15.58 -0.22 4.20
CA VAL A 66 14.74 -1.01 5.10
C VAL A 66 13.30 -0.49 5.09
N THR A 67 12.35 -1.41 4.96
CA THR A 67 10.94 -1.07 4.70
C THR A 67 10.00 -1.49 5.83
N GLY A 68 10.46 -2.28 6.81
CA GLY A 68 9.58 -2.92 7.78
C GLY A 68 8.86 -4.18 7.26
N ARG A 69 9.08 -4.57 5.99
CA ARG A 69 8.60 -5.83 5.44
C ARG A 69 9.59 -6.93 5.74
N PHE A 70 9.12 -8.11 6.17
CA PHE A 70 9.94 -9.32 6.34
C PHE A 70 10.30 -9.96 4.99
N SER A 71 10.78 -9.14 4.05
CA SER A 71 11.16 -9.48 2.67
C SER A 71 12.29 -8.55 2.21
N ASN A 72 13.08 -8.99 1.24
CA ASN A 72 14.03 -8.10 0.57
C ASN A 72 13.33 -7.00 -0.23
N GLY A 73 12.09 -7.21 -0.67
CA GLY A 73 11.37 -6.31 -1.55
C GLY A 73 9.90 -6.19 -1.17
N LEU A 74 9.05 -6.24 -2.19
CA LEU A 74 7.59 -6.25 -2.03
C LEU A 74 7.13 -7.53 -1.31
N ASN A 75 6.06 -7.42 -0.54
CA ASN A 75 5.32 -8.55 0.04
C ASN A 75 4.02 -8.79 -0.75
N MET A 76 3.26 -9.84 -0.39
CA MET A 76 2.04 -10.22 -1.11
C MET A 76 1.01 -9.06 -1.22
N PRO A 77 0.68 -8.33 -0.14
CA PRO A 77 -0.18 -7.15 -0.22
C PRO A 77 0.28 -6.07 -1.20
N ASP A 78 1.58 -5.80 -1.29
CA ASP A 78 2.08 -4.81 -2.24
C ASP A 78 1.81 -5.25 -3.68
N ILE A 79 2.13 -6.51 -4.00
CA ILE A 79 1.94 -7.08 -5.34
C ILE A 79 0.45 -7.06 -5.71
N ILE A 80 -0.43 -7.40 -4.77
CA ILE A 80 -1.88 -7.32 -4.98
C ILE A 80 -2.32 -5.87 -5.24
N SER A 81 -1.78 -4.91 -4.48
CA SER A 81 -2.09 -3.49 -4.65
C SER A 81 -1.64 -2.99 -6.03
N GLU A 82 -0.43 -3.35 -6.46
CA GLU A 82 0.10 -3.03 -7.79
C GLU A 82 -0.76 -3.62 -8.92
N GLN A 83 -1.16 -4.89 -8.79
CA GLN A 83 -2.03 -5.56 -9.78
C GLN A 83 -3.42 -4.93 -9.86
N LEU A 84 -3.91 -4.38 -8.75
CA LEU A 84 -5.19 -3.66 -8.70
C LEU A 84 -5.06 -2.18 -9.08
N GLY A 85 -3.84 -1.69 -9.35
CA GLY A 85 -3.60 -0.27 -9.64
C GLY A 85 -3.88 0.65 -8.45
N MET A 86 -3.82 0.12 -7.22
CA MET A 86 -4.09 0.84 -5.99
C MET A 86 -2.79 1.33 -5.34
N GLU A 87 -2.88 2.41 -4.57
CA GLU A 87 -1.78 2.83 -3.70
C GLU A 87 -1.53 1.74 -2.63
N PRO A 88 -0.27 1.46 -2.26
CA PRO A 88 0.03 0.54 -1.17
C PRO A 88 -0.57 1.01 0.15
N THR A 89 -1.15 0.08 0.90
CA THR A 89 -1.66 0.36 2.25
C THR A 89 -0.51 0.75 3.19
N LEU A 90 -0.81 1.61 4.17
CA LEU A 90 0.12 1.94 5.24
C LEU A 90 -0.03 0.99 6.44
N PRO A 91 1.01 0.84 7.28
CA PRO A 91 0.87 0.20 8.59
C PRO A 91 -0.21 0.89 9.42
N TYR A 92 -1.06 0.13 10.10
CA TYR A 92 -2.12 0.65 10.97
C TYR A 92 -1.58 1.60 12.05
N LEU A 93 -0.38 1.33 12.56
CA LEU A 93 0.26 2.14 13.61
C LEU A 93 1.01 3.37 13.08
N ALA A 94 1.04 3.58 11.75
CA ALA A 94 1.73 4.71 11.15
C ALA A 94 0.98 6.03 11.42
N PRO A 95 1.65 7.08 11.94
CA PRO A 95 1.04 8.41 12.14
C PRO A 95 0.46 9.01 10.86
N GLU A 96 0.99 8.62 9.70
CA GLU A 96 0.57 9.08 8.38
C GLU A 96 -0.76 8.46 7.93
N LEU A 97 -1.25 7.40 8.58
CA LEU A 97 -2.52 6.76 8.27
C LEU A 97 -3.69 7.61 8.79
N THR A 98 -3.98 8.70 8.08
CA THR A 98 -5.06 9.64 8.39
C THR A 98 -5.75 10.12 7.11
N GLY A 99 -6.95 10.67 7.25
CA GLY A 99 -7.69 11.30 6.14
C GLY A 99 -7.89 10.36 4.94
N GLU A 100 -7.53 10.84 3.75
CA GLU A 100 -7.67 10.10 2.49
C GLU A 100 -6.86 8.79 2.45
N ARG A 101 -5.73 8.72 3.17
CA ARG A 101 -4.92 7.49 3.22
C ARG A 101 -5.64 6.35 3.91
N LEU A 102 -6.52 6.65 4.88
CA LEU A 102 -7.37 5.64 5.51
C LEU A 102 -8.44 5.09 4.55
N LEU A 103 -8.85 5.88 3.54
CA LEU A 103 -9.82 5.45 2.53
C LEU A 103 -9.23 4.44 1.54
N VAL A 104 -7.91 4.48 1.31
CA VAL A 104 -7.18 3.43 0.57
C VAL A 104 -7.22 2.09 1.33
N GLY A 105 -7.28 2.15 2.66
CA GLY A 105 -7.28 1.01 3.57
C GLY A 105 -6.06 1.00 4.48
N ALA A 106 -5.83 -0.12 5.18
CA ALA A 106 -4.78 -0.22 6.19
C ALA A 106 -4.28 -1.65 6.36
N ASN A 107 -3.01 -1.77 6.75
CA ASN A 107 -2.39 -3.04 7.08
C ASN A 107 -2.30 -3.23 8.60
N PHE A 108 -2.99 -4.23 9.13
CA PHE A 108 -3.03 -4.60 10.55
C PHE A 108 -2.14 -5.79 10.90
N ALA A 109 -1.36 -6.30 9.95
CA ALA A 109 -0.50 -7.46 10.18
C ALA A 109 0.69 -7.16 11.09
N SER A 110 1.16 -8.15 11.84
CA SER A 110 2.29 -8.00 12.76
C SER A 110 3.03 -9.32 12.98
N ALA A 111 4.37 -9.28 12.94
CA ALA A 111 5.22 -10.47 13.09
C ALA A 111 5.24 -11.13 14.48
N ALA A 112 4.82 -10.44 15.54
CA ALA A 112 4.80 -10.97 16.91
C ALA A 112 3.41 -11.45 17.36
N VAL A 113 2.46 -11.52 16.40
CA VAL A 113 1.05 -11.93 16.49
C VAL A 113 0.27 -11.52 17.75
N GLY A 114 -0.56 -10.49 17.56
CA GLY A 114 -1.80 -10.29 18.30
C GLY A 114 -2.39 -8.90 18.09
N ILE A 115 -3.53 -8.79 17.40
CA ILE A 115 -4.40 -7.58 17.41
C ILE A 115 -4.85 -7.24 18.86
N LEU A 116 -4.76 -8.22 19.78
CA LEU A 116 -5.07 -8.08 21.19
C LEU A 116 -3.79 -7.82 22.00
N ASN A 117 -3.83 -6.79 22.85
CA ASN A 117 -2.74 -6.42 23.78
C ASN A 117 -2.23 -7.60 24.62
N ASP A 118 -3.08 -8.59 24.89
CA ASP A 118 -2.78 -9.73 25.77
C ASP A 118 -2.01 -10.88 25.10
N LYS A 119 -1.85 -10.86 23.76
CA LYS A 119 -1.23 -11.97 23.00
C LYS A 119 0.20 -11.68 22.53
N GLY A 120 0.59 -10.40 22.44
CA GLY A 120 1.92 -9.99 21.96
C GLY A 120 3.06 -10.09 22.99
N ILE A 121 2.76 -10.36 24.26
CA ILE A 121 3.75 -10.44 25.36
C ILE A 121 4.54 -11.78 25.32
N GLN A 122 4.06 -12.78 24.57
CA GLN A 122 4.61 -14.13 24.65
C GLN A 122 5.96 -14.36 23.95
N PHE A 123 6.44 -13.42 23.11
CA PHE A 123 7.66 -13.60 22.31
C PHE A 123 8.89 -12.84 22.82
N VAL A 124 8.89 -12.33 24.06
CA VAL A 124 10.11 -11.76 24.68
C VAL A 124 11.12 -12.86 25.09
N GLY A 125 10.80 -14.13 24.85
CA GLY A 125 11.46 -15.27 25.50
C GLY A 125 12.47 -16.10 24.71
N GLU A 126 12.38 -16.25 23.38
CA GLU A 126 13.24 -17.23 22.68
C GLU A 126 13.68 -16.73 21.30
N VAL A 127 15.00 -16.61 21.16
CA VAL A 127 15.78 -16.57 19.91
C VAL A 127 16.28 -17.97 19.59
#